data_AF-A0A1G6CW78-F1
#
_entry.id   AF-A0A1G6CW78-F1
#
_cell.length_a   1.000
_cell.length_b   1.000
_cell.length_c   1.000
_cell.angle_alpha   90.00
_cell.angle_beta   90.00
_cell.angle_gamma   90.00
#
_symmetry.space_group_name_H-M   'P 1'
#
loop_
_entity.id
_entity.type
_entity.pdbx_description
1 polymer ?
#
loop_
_entity_poly.entity_id
_entity_poly.type
_entity_poly.pdbx_seq_one_letter_code
_entity_poly.pdbx_strand_id
1 'polypeptide(L)'
;MSMSRSHKRRRILLFVDGVSLTLSYIVMITLRFQWYFKREWMIPLYSMLFIMEILFATLVNVYRGRSLDYKPIEDCDPLEVFVEFFKNQVILFVFLLVVLMATKNTQLVSRLAMGILVITNFVFVFTFRMLYRAILIKSGNPEFHRRKIAALVYSPDINAARAHLEKELGLEFSLEGIHPLDEAYPEEGVRLSNEDEVIKKREELVDAVQNSGCSDVFICIPDKLELADFVRNDLVRRFGNVGINTYYALSMDGQWITGNLIRELGYYQATYYTAMVKRCNVLGVNFAVSNVENAVRYVRSHIRDFFGKYICFCNVHTTVEASENADYMKIQNSSALTFPDGQPIVNRIQKAGYVKAERIAGPDFMEAMFNSTMDGKLSHFFYGSSEETIALLKEKLPERFPGMDIRGFYSPPFRELTEAEDEEIVEMLNSSGADLVWIGLGAPKQEKWMAAHEGKIHGVMLGVGAGFNFFAGNIKRAPRWVRKIGMEWLYRLFQDPKRLFKRYFESNIKFIWKAIFMRK
;
A
#
# COMPACT_ATOMS: atom_id res chain seq x y z
N MET A 1 15.93 25.16 31.11
CA MET A 1 16.19 24.50 29.81
C MET A 1 15.32 23.25 29.68
N SER A 2 14.12 23.36 29.14
CA SER A 2 13.27 22.19 28.88
C SER A 2 13.77 21.45 27.64
N MET A 3 14.35 20.26 27.82
CA MET A 3 14.55 19.33 26.70
C MET A 3 13.23 19.18 25.94
N SER A 4 13.26 19.29 24.60
CA SER A 4 12.05 19.03 23.80
C SER A 4 11.53 17.62 24.14
N ARG A 5 10.23 17.49 24.43
CA ARG A 5 9.61 16.26 24.96
C ARG A 5 9.80 15.05 24.01
N SER A 6 9.98 15.31 22.72
CA SER A 6 10.40 14.35 21.69
C SER A 6 11.74 13.65 22.03
N HIS A 7 12.72 14.39 22.57
CA HIS A 7 13.98 13.79 23.01
C HIS A 7 13.83 12.84 24.21
N LYS A 8 12.88 13.09 25.12
CA LYS A 8 12.64 12.22 26.27
C LYS A 8 12.05 10.87 25.82
N ARG A 9 11.06 10.87 24.91
CA ARG A 9 10.46 9.65 24.36
C ARG A 9 11.46 8.81 23.57
N ARG A 10 12.32 9.45 22.78
CA ARG A 10 13.41 8.77 22.05
C ARG A 10 14.39 8.04 22.97
N ARG A 11 14.74 8.65 24.11
CA ARG A 11 15.61 8.01 25.11
C ARG A 11 14.97 6.77 25.72
N ILE A 12 13.65 6.78 25.93
CA ILE A 12 12.91 5.62 26.45
C ILE A 12 12.92 4.48 25.42
N LEU A 13 12.69 4.76 24.14
CA LEU A 13 12.73 3.72 23.10
C LEU A 13 14.13 3.14 22.88
N LEU A 14 15.16 3.99 22.90
CA LEU A 14 16.56 3.54 22.93
C LEU A 14 16.85 2.64 24.13
N PHE A 15 16.31 2.99 25.30
CA PHE A 15 16.46 2.19 26.50
C PHE A 15 15.74 0.84 26.37
N VAL A 16 14.50 0.82 25.88
CA VAL A 16 13.74 -0.41 25.63
C VAL A 16 14.48 -1.33 24.67
N ASP A 17 14.94 -0.82 23.53
CA ASP A 17 15.69 -1.59 22.54
C ASP A 17 17.01 -2.13 23.12
N GLY A 18 17.71 -1.33 23.92
CA GLY A 18 18.96 -1.73 24.58
C GLY A 18 18.75 -2.84 25.61
N VAL A 19 17.67 -2.76 26.41
CA VAL A 19 17.31 -3.80 27.39
C VAL A 19 16.94 -5.09 26.67
N SER A 20 16.13 -5.03 25.62
CA SER A 20 15.77 -6.21 24.83
C SER A 20 17.00 -6.89 24.24
N LEU A 21 17.88 -6.15 23.58
CA LEU A 21 19.10 -6.69 22.99
C LEU A 21 20.00 -7.34 24.06
N THR A 22 20.12 -6.71 25.23
CA THR A 22 20.90 -7.25 26.36
C THR A 22 20.30 -8.57 26.87
N LEU A 23 18.98 -8.64 27.06
CA LEU A 23 18.31 -9.88 27.48
C LEU A 23 18.47 -10.99 26.44
N SER A 24 18.38 -10.66 25.15
CA SER A 24 18.58 -11.62 24.05
C SER A 24 20.00 -12.15 24.00
N TYR A 25 20.97 -11.28 24.22
CA TYR A 25 22.36 -11.66 24.32
C TYR A 25 22.62 -12.59 25.50
N ILE A 26 22.04 -12.28 26.67
CA ILE A 26 22.10 -13.16 27.84
C ILE A 26 21.49 -14.53 27.51
N VAL A 27 20.29 -14.58 26.91
CA VAL A 27 19.65 -15.85 26.52
C VAL A 27 20.51 -16.63 25.52
N MET A 28 21.05 -15.96 24.50
CA MET A 28 21.96 -16.57 23.54
C MET A 28 23.20 -17.16 24.23
N ILE A 29 23.85 -16.39 25.11
CA ILE A 29 25.01 -16.85 25.87
C ILE A 29 24.61 -18.04 26.73
N THR A 30 23.56 -17.95 27.54
CA THR A 30 23.16 -19.04 28.43
C THR A 30 22.88 -20.32 27.64
N LEU A 31 22.11 -20.26 26.55
CA LEU A 31 21.80 -21.43 25.73
C LEU A 31 23.03 -21.98 24.98
N ARG A 32 23.96 -21.11 24.58
CA ARG A 32 25.19 -21.54 23.87
C ARG A 32 26.24 -22.11 24.82
N PHE A 33 26.43 -21.48 25.97
CA PHE A 33 27.48 -21.80 26.94
C PHE A 33 27.05 -22.84 27.98
N GLN A 34 25.76 -23.21 28.04
CA GLN A 34 25.30 -24.42 28.74
C GLN A 34 25.97 -25.71 28.22
N TRP A 35 26.51 -25.70 27.00
CA TRP A 35 27.08 -26.90 26.34
C TRP A 35 28.58 -26.81 25.97
N TYR A 36 29.22 -25.64 26.04
CA TYR A 36 30.59 -25.45 25.52
C TYR A 36 31.43 -24.52 26.40
N PHE A 37 31.98 -25.06 27.50
CA PHE A 37 32.91 -24.33 28.38
C PHE A 37 34.38 -24.33 27.92
N LYS A 38 34.71 -24.82 26.71
CA LYS A 38 36.09 -25.22 26.35
C LYS A 38 36.88 -24.30 25.41
N ARG A 39 36.41 -23.10 25.04
CA ARG A 39 37.16 -22.23 24.10
C ARG A 39 37.13 -20.75 24.49
N GLU A 40 38.24 -20.27 25.04
CA GLU A 40 38.43 -18.89 25.54
C GLU A 40 38.25 -17.81 24.46
N TRP A 41 38.59 -18.11 23.19
CA TRP A 41 38.50 -17.13 22.10
C TRP A 41 37.06 -16.79 21.66
N MET A 42 36.06 -17.59 22.04
CA MET A 42 34.67 -17.32 21.66
C MET A 42 34.08 -16.13 22.43
N ILE A 43 34.44 -15.94 23.71
CA ILE A 43 33.89 -14.86 24.54
C ILE A 43 34.24 -13.48 23.95
N PRO A 44 35.51 -13.16 23.60
CA PRO A 44 35.85 -11.90 22.95
C PRO A 44 35.09 -11.66 21.63
N LEU A 45 34.91 -12.70 20.81
CA LEU A 45 34.22 -12.58 19.52
C LEU A 45 32.73 -12.22 19.71
N TYR A 46 32.00 -12.93 20.57
CA TYR A 46 30.58 -12.62 20.80
C TYR A 46 30.40 -11.31 21.56
N SER A 47 31.33 -10.93 22.46
CA SER A 47 31.31 -9.62 23.11
C SER A 47 31.53 -8.49 22.12
N MET A 48 32.46 -8.65 21.18
CA MET A 48 32.68 -7.69 20.09
C MET A 48 31.41 -7.53 19.23
N LEU A 49 30.78 -8.64 18.82
CA LEU A 49 29.56 -8.60 18.03
C LEU A 49 28.42 -7.88 18.76
N PHE A 50 28.24 -8.16 20.06
CA PHE A 50 27.24 -7.50 20.88
C PHE A 50 27.46 -5.99 21.01
N ILE A 51 28.70 -5.56 21.25
CA ILE A 51 29.05 -4.14 21.30
C ILE A 51 28.75 -3.46 19.96
N MET A 52 29.11 -4.11 18.84
CA MET A 52 28.80 -3.61 17.49
C MET A 52 27.29 -3.49 17.26
N GLU A 53 26.48 -4.45 17.75
CA GLU A 53 25.02 -4.39 17.65
C GLU A 53 24.44 -3.22 18.45
N ILE A 54 24.91 -2.99 19.68
CA ILE A 54 24.47 -1.84 20.50
C ILE A 54 24.81 -0.53 19.79
N LEU A 55 26.05 -0.40 19.28
CA LEU A 55 26.50 0.80 18.59
C LEU A 55 25.68 1.06 17.32
N PHE A 56 25.44 0.02 16.52
CA PHE A 56 24.64 0.12 15.30
C PHE A 56 23.18 0.47 15.60
N ALA A 57 22.55 -0.22 16.56
CA ALA A 57 21.18 0.06 16.98
C ALA A 57 21.02 1.49 17.50
N THR A 58 21.99 1.97 18.27
CA THR A 58 22.04 3.36 18.74
C THR A 58 22.17 4.34 17.58
N LEU A 59 23.08 4.09 16.64
CA LEU A 59 23.29 4.94 15.47
C LEU A 59 22.04 5.01 14.57
N VAL A 60 21.40 3.87 14.29
CA VAL A 60 20.15 3.81 13.52
C VAL A 60 19.04 4.59 14.21
N ASN A 61 18.86 4.42 15.51
CA ASN A 61 17.83 5.13 16.28
C ASN A 61 18.13 6.64 16.39
N VAL A 62 19.39 7.05 16.53
CA VAL A 62 19.80 8.47 16.50
C VAL A 62 19.57 9.08 15.12
N TYR A 63 19.94 8.39 14.05
CA TYR A 63 19.69 8.83 12.67
C TYR A 63 18.18 8.99 12.41
N ARG A 64 17.37 8.00 12.83
CA ARG A 64 15.92 8.04 12.70
C ARG A 64 15.28 9.16 13.51
N GLY A 65 15.77 9.41 14.72
CA GLY A 65 15.33 10.56 15.51
C GLY A 65 15.59 11.89 14.80
N ARG A 66 16.56 11.98 13.90
CA ARG A 66 16.77 13.18 13.08
C ARG A 66 15.91 13.19 11.80
N SER A 67 15.31 12.06 11.41
CA SER A 67 14.44 11.97 10.24
C SER A 67 13.08 12.61 10.54
N LEU A 68 12.60 13.44 9.61
CA LEU A 68 11.27 14.06 9.66
C LEU A 68 10.13 13.01 9.57
N ASP A 69 10.44 11.79 9.12
CA ASP A 69 9.48 10.68 8.94
C ASP A 69 9.24 9.82 10.20
N TYR A 70 9.85 10.15 11.34
CA TYR A 70 9.73 9.33 12.54
C TYR A 70 8.35 9.50 13.21
N LYS A 71 7.47 8.51 13.02
CA LYS A 71 6.20 8.42 13.74
C LYS A 71 6.46 7.96 15.19
N PRO A 72 5.92 8.67 16.20
CA PRO A 72 5.86 8.17 17.57
C PRO A 72 5.14 6.82 17.65
N ILE A 73 5.52 5.98 18.62
CA ILE A 73 5.02 4.59 18.70
C ILE A 73 3.52 4.50 19.01
N GLU A 74 2.99 5.55 19.64
CA GLU A 74 1.58 5.78 19.90
C GLU A 74 0.76 5.96 18.61
N ASP A 75 1.35 6.54 17.57
CA ASP A 75 0.70 6.83 16.28
C ASP A 75 0.85 5.68 15.28
N CYS A 76 1.68 4.68 15.60
CA CYS A 76 1.88 3.48 14.79
C CYS A 76 0.84 2.42 15.13
N ASP A 77 0.33 1.74 14.10
CA ASP A 77 -0.44 0.51 14.31
C ASP A 77 0.48 -0.66 14.75
N PRO A 78 -0.06 -1.73 15.38
CA PRO A 78 0.76 -2.86 15.84
C PRO A 78 1.59 -3.53 14.74
N LEU A 79 1.06 -3.53 13.51
CA LEU A 79 1.74 -4.09 12.37
C LEU A 79 2.88 -3.18 11.90
N GLU A 80 2.68 -1.86 11.81
CA GLU A 80 3.70 -0.86 11.52
C GLU A 80 4.85 -0.97 12.52
N VAL A 81 4.55 -1.10 13.82
CA VAL A 81 5.57 -1.34 14.88
C VAL A 81 6.35 -2.62 14.60
N PHE A 82 5.66 -3.72 14.28
CA PHE A 82 6.29 -5.00 13.91
C PHE A 82 7.17 -4.86 12.66
N VAL A 83 6.66 -4.22 11.61
CA VAL A 83 7.31 -4.05 10.30
C VAL A 83 8.60 -3.25 10.45
N GLU A 84 8.50 -2.10 11.09
CA GLU A 84 9.60 -1.16 11.26
C GLU A 84 10.77 -1.83 12.00
N PHE A 85 10.42 -2.60 13.02
CA PHE A 85 11.38 -3.32 13.81
C PHE A 85 11.96 -4.55 13.09
N PHE A 86 11.14 -5.33 12.39
CA PHE A 86 11.60 -6.45 11.58
C PHE A 86 12.61 -6.00 10.52
N LYS A 87 12.35 -4.87 9.84
CA LYS A 87 13.29 -4.25 8.91
C LYS A 87 14.64 -3.95 9.58
N ASN A 88 14.63 -3.41 10.80
CA ASN A 88 15.87 -3.13 11.53
C ASN A 88 16.65 -4.39 11.87
N GLN A 89 15.97 -5.43 12.33
CA GLN A 89 16.61 -6.70 12.66
C GLN A 89 17.25 -7.34 11.43
N VAL A 90 16.56 -7.29 10.29
CA VAL A 90 17.13 -7.77 9.02
C VAL A 90 18.35 -6.94 8.60
N ILE A 91 18.28 -5.61 8.68
CA ILE A 91 19.42 -4.73 8.34
C ILE A 91 20.60 -4.98 9.29
N LEU A 92 20.34 -5.09 10.60
CA LEU A 92 21.33 -5.39 11.62
C LEU A 92 22.01 -6.73 11.34
N PHE A 93 21.21 -7.75 11.02
CA PHE A 93 21.72 -9.09 10.71
C PHE A 93 22.58 -9.10 9.44
N VAL A 94 22.13 -8.42 8.38
CA VAL A 94 22.91 -8.27 7.14
C VAL A 94 24.21 -7.52 7.42
N PHE A 95 24.16 -6.43 8.18
CA PHE A 95 25.35 -5.67 8.58
C PHE A 95 26.35 -6.57 9.33
N LEU A 96 25.86 -7.37 10.29
CA LEU A 96 26.69 -8.30 11.05
C LEU A 96 27.31 -9.38 10.17
N LEU A 97 26.55 -9.91 9.19
CA LEU A 97 27.10 -10.85 8.19
C LEU A 97 28.22 -10.20 7.35
N VAL A 98 28.05 -8.95 6.93
CA VAL A 98 29.08 -8.20 6.20
C VAL A 98 30.33 -8.01 7.05
N VAL A 99 30.19 -7.64 8.32
CA VAL A 99 31.32 -7.51 9.26
C VAL A 99 32.03 -8.85 9.41
N LEU A 100 31.30 -9.96 9.63
CA LEU A 100 31.89 -11.28 9.76
C LEU A 100 32.64 -11.75 8.50
N MET A 101 32.13 -11.41 7.32
CA MET A 101 32.82 -11.67 6.06
C MET A 101 34.09 -10.82 5.95
N ALA A 102 34.03 -9.54 6.29
CA ALA A 102 35.17 -8.62 6.25
C ALA A 102 36.28 -9.04 7.22
N THR A 103 35.93 -9.51 8.41
CA THR A 103 36.90 -10.01 9.41
C THR A 103 37.29 -11.47 9.18
N LYS A 104 36.80 -12.13 8.12
CA LYS A 104 37.02 -13.56 7.82
C LYS A 104 36.67 -14.52 8.97
N ASN A 105 35.75 -14.14 9.84
CA ASN A 105 35.37 -14.91 11.04
C ASN A 105 34.08 -15.72 10.86
N THR A 106 33.51 -15.77 9.66
CA THR A 106 32.23 -16.46 9.37
C THR A 106 32.20 -17.94 9.77
N GLN A 107 33.34 -18.65 9.70
CA GLN A 107 33.42 -20.06 10.09
C GLN A 107 33.48 -20.27 11.62
N LEU A 108 33.84 -19.23 12.36
CA LEU A 108 34.02 -19.27 13.81
C LEU A 108 32.72 -18.99 14.58
N VAL A 109 31.70 -18.46 13.90
CA VAL A 109 30.42 -18.08 14.49
C VAL A 109 29.39 -19.21 14.35
N SER A 110 28.69 -19.49 15.45
CA SER A 110 27.61 -20.47 15.47
C SER A 110 26.35 -19.89 14.82
N ARG A 111 25.89 -20.52 13.74
CA ARG A 111 24.62 -20.17 13.08
C ARG A 111 23.42 -20.27 14.03
N LEU A 112 23.45 -21.27 14.93
CA LEU A 112 22.40 -21.46 15.93
C LEU A 112 22.37 -20.31 16.96
N ALA A 113 23.54 -19.90 17.46
CA ALA A 113 23.62 -18.78 18.41
C ALA A 113 23.12 -17.48 17.78
N MET A 114 23.54 -17.19 16.54
CA MET A 114 23.03 -16.03 15.79
C MET A 114 21.52 -16.10 15.58
N GLY A 115 20.97 -17.27 15.27
CA GLY A 115 19.52 -17.46 15.14
C GLY A 115 18.77 -17.19 16.43
N ILE A 116 19.27 -17.71 17.56
CA ILE A 116 18.67 -17.48 18.89
C ILE A 116 18.70 -16.00 19.25
N LEU A 117 19.83 -15.32 19.05
CA LEU A 117 19.98 -13.89 19.31
C LEU A 117 18.95 -13.08 18.51
N VAL A 118 18.86 -13.32 17.21
CA VAL A 118 17.92 -12.61 16.33
C VAL A 118 16.48 -12.84 16.74
N ILE A 119 16.09 -14.10 16.99
CA ILE A 119 14.71 -14.46 17.33
C ILE A 119 14.31 -13.88 18.69
N THR A 120 15.15 -14.05 19.72
CA THR A 120 14.85 -13.55 21.07
C THR A 120 14.86 -12.02 21.12
N ASN A 121 15.77 -11.36 20.40
CA ASN A 121 15.77 -9.91 20.27
C ASN A 121 14.50 -9.44 19.58
N PHE A 122 14.07 -10.20 18.58
CA PHE A 122 12.85 -9.89 17.88
C PHE A 122 11.63 -9.89 18.83
N VAL A 123 11.48 -10.97 19.60
CA VAL A 123 10.36 -11.16 20.53
C VAL A 123 10.37 -10.12 21.65
N PHE A 124 11.53 -9.86 22.27
CA PHE A 124 11.60 -8.92 23.40
C PHE A 124 11.30 -7.49 23.00
N VAL A 125 11.87 -7.00 21.90
CA VAL A 125 11.62 -5.62 21.46
C VAL A 125 10.15 -5.45 21.08
N PHE A 126 9.57 -6.37 20.32
CA PHE A 126 8.16 -6.28 19.93
C PHE A 126 7.26 -6.25 21.17
N THR A 127 7.49 -7.16 22.12
CA THR A 127 6.69 -7.27 23.35
C THR A 127 6.79 -6.00 24.19
N PHE A 128 8.01 -5.50 24.47
CA PHE A 128 8.18 -4.31 25.31
C PHE A 128 7.66 -3.04 24.65
N ARG A 129 7.77 -2.93 23.33
CA ARG A 129 7.20 -1.81 22.58
C ARG A 129 5.67 -1.82 22.60
N MET A 130 5.04 -2.98 22.47
CA MET A 130 3.58 -3.13 22.58
C MET A 130 3.09 -2.82 24.00
N LEU A 131 3.81 -3.28 25.03
CA LEU A 131 3.52 -2.93 26.42
C LEU A 131 3.66 -1.42 26.66
N TYR A 132 4.72 -0.80 26.16
CA TYR A 132 4.91 0.66 26.27
C TYR A 132 3.80 1.43 25.57
N ARG A 133 3.39 1.02 24.36
CA ARG A 133 2.24 1.59 23.65
C ARG A 133 0.94 1.45 24.45
N ALA A 134 0.66 0.28 25.01
CA ALA A 134 -0.53 0.04 25.82
C ALA A 134 -0.56 0.93 27.09
N ILE A 135 0.59 1.12 27.74
CA ILE A 135 0.74 2.02 28.89
C ILE A 135 0.46 3.47 28.49
N LEU A 136 0.99 3.93 27.35
CA LEU A 136 0.75 5.28 26.85
C LEU A 136 -0.74 5.52 26.53
N ILE A 137 -1.39 4.59 25.84
CA ILE A 137 -2.82 4.69 25.51
C ILE A 137 -3.68 4.73 26.78
N LYS A 138 -3.39 3.84 27.75
CA LYS A 138 -4.15 3.76 29.01
C LYS A 138 -3.93 4.97 29.93
N SER A 139 -2.80 5.67 29.80
CA SER A 139 -2.49 6.86 30.61
C SER A 139 -3.32 8.11 30.26
N GLY A 140 -4.19 8.06 29.24
CA GLY A 140 -5.07 9.18 28.89
C GLY A 140 -4.33 10.43 28.44
N ASN A 141 -3.14 10.26 27.84
CA ASN A 141 -2.25 11.37 27.50
C ASN A 141 -2.95 12.38 26.56
N PRO A 142 -3.10 13.66 26.97
CA PRO A 142 -3.76 14.68 26.16
C PRO A 142 -3.02 15.02 24.85
N GLU A 143 -1.80 14.52 24.66
CA GLU A 143 -1.04 14.64 23.40
C GLU A 143 -1.41 13.59 22.34
N PHE A 144 -2.40 12.71 22.58
CA PHE A 144 -2.97 11.88 21.53
C PHE A 144 -3.80 12.77 20.59
N HIS A 145 -3.24 13.14 19.43
CA HIS A 145 -3.99 13.86 18.39
C HIS A 145 -5.03 12.92 17.78
N ARG A 146 -6.22 12.90 18.38
CA ARG A 146 -7.38 12.25 17.78
C ARG A 146 -7.63 12.85 16.41
N ARG A 147 -7.72 12.02 15.38
CA ARG A 147 -8.05 12.50 14.04
C ARG A 147 -9.46 13.06 14.06
N LYS A 148 -9.62 14.30 13.59
CA LYS A 148 -10.91 14.98 13.51
C LYS A 148 -11.71 14.38 12.37
N ILE A 149 -12.85 13.78 12.70
CA ILE A 149 -13.74 13.14 11.75
C ILE A 149 -15.12 13.80 11.80
N ALA A 150 -15.70 14.06 10.63
CA ALA A 150 -17.13 14.36 10.51
C ALA A 150 -17.88 13.09 10.11
N ALA A 151 -19.16 12.97 10.43
CA ALA A 151 -20.00 11.89 9.91
C ALA A 151 -21.20 12.43 9.13
N LEU A 152 -21.49 11.82 7.99
CA LEU A 152 -22.65 12.06 7.16
C LEU A 152 -23.58 10.88 7.31
N VAL A 153 -24.81 11.12 7.74
CA VAL A 153 -25.74 10.05 8.09
C VAL A 153 -27.05 10.26 7.37
N TYR A 154 -27.54 9.21 6.72
CA TYR A 154 -28.90 9.12 6.21
C TYR A 154 -29.80 8.63 7.37
N SER A 155 -30.29 9.52 8.23
CA SER A 155 -31.11 9.13 9.39
C SER A 155 -31.91 10.30 9.98
N PRO A 156 -33.17 10.05 10.41
CA PRO A 156 -33.97 11.03 11.13
C PRO A 156 -33.52 11.26 12.59
N ASP A 157 -32.69 10.39 13.19
CA ASP A 157 -32.19 10.55 14.57
C ASP A 157 -30.65 10.72 14.62
N ILE A 158 -30.23 11.98 14.53
CA ILE A 158 -28.82 12.40 14.58
C ILE A 158 -28.19 12.16 15.97
N ASN A 159 -28.99 12.22 17.05
CA ASN A 159 -28.46 12.11 18.41
C ASN A 159 -28.11 10.66 18.77
N ALA A 160 -28.96 9.71 18.35
CA ALA A 160 -28.66 8.29 18.46
C ALA A 160 -27.41 7.91 17.64
N ALA A 161 -27.28 8.47 16.42
CA ALA A 161 -26.10 8.30 15.58
C ALA A 161 -24.82 8.76 16.28
N ARG A 162 -24.88 9.93 16.92
CA ARG A 162 -23.76 10.53 17.65
C ARG A 162 -23.27 9.66 18.79
N ALA A 163 -24.17 9.28 19.69
CA ALA A 163 -23.82 8.48 20.86
C ALA A 163 -23.21 7.12 20.46
N HIS A 164 -23.72 6.53 19.38
CA HIS A 164 -23.17 5.28 18.84
C HIS A 164 -21.78 5.48 18.23
N LEU A 165 -21.59 6.48 17.36
CA LEU A 165 -20.30 6.74 16.73
C LEU A 165 -19.22 7.14 17.74
N GLU A 166 -19.54 7.98 18.73
CA GLU A 166 -18.59 8.37 19.79
C GLU A 166 -18.10 7.19 20.62
N LYS A 167 -18.97 6.20 20.86
CA LYS A 167 -18.62 4.96 21.56
C LYS A 167 -17.72 4.06 20.71
N GLU A 168 -18.00 3.99 19.41
CA GLU A 168 -17.43 2.98 18.50
C GLU A 168 -16.15 3.45 17.78
N LEU A 169 -15.99 4.75 17.50
CA LEU A 169 -14.81 5.34 16.87
C LEU A 169 -13.52 5.16 17.73
N GLY A 170 -13.66 4.72 18.97
CA GLY A 170 -12.56 4.40 19.87
C GLY A 170 -11.73 5.62 20.26
N LEU A 171 -10.52 5.40 20.76
CA LEU A 171 -9.65 6.47 21.25
C LEU A 171 -8.90 7.22 20.13
N GLU A 172 -9.01 6.78 18.87
CA GLU A 172 -8.21 7.29 17.75
C GLU A 172 -8.81 8.50 17.03
N PHE A 173 -10.14 8.68 17.10
CA PHE A 173 -10.87 9.72 16.38
C PHE A 173 -11.63 10.64 17.34
N SER A 174 -11.79 11.90 16.93
CA SER A 174 -12.63 12.92 17.58
C SER A 174 -13.74 13.27 16.62
N LEU A 175 -14.98 12.96 16.97
CA LEU A 175 -16.14 13.31 16.16
C LEU A 175 -16.43 14.81 16.32
N GLU A 176 -16.20 15.61 15.28
CA GLU A 176 -16.37 17.06 15.34
C GLU A 176 -17.76 17.51 14.86
N GLY A 177 -18.43 16.70 14.01
CA GLY A 177 -19.72 17.04 13.44
C GLY A 177 -20.47 15.84 12.87
N ILE A 178 -21.81 15.90 12.91
CA ILE A 178 -22.70 14.98 12.19
C ILE A 178 -23.62 15.81 11.32
N HIS A 179 -23.70 15.49 10.03
CA HIS A 179 -24.53 16.19 9.06
C HIS A 179 -25.53 15.23 8.39
N PRO A 180 -26.79 15.65 8.19
CA PRO A 180 -27.80 14.84 7.52
C PRO A 180 -27.54 14.77 6.02
N LEU A 181 -27.72 13.58 5.42
CA LEU A 181 -27.63 13.39 3.97
C LEU A 181 -28.97 13.59 3.26
N ASP A 182 -30.08 13.39 3.97
CA ASP A 182 -31.44 13.38 3.42
C ASP A 182 -31.80 14.69 2.72
N GLU A 183 -31.26 15.82 3.20
CA GLU A 183 -31.50 17.14 2.61
C GLU A 183 -30.72 17.39 1.30
N ALA A 184 -29.55 16.78 1.15
CA ALA A 184 -28.69 16.92 -0.03
C ALA A 184 -28.98 15.84 -1.10
N TYR A 185 -29.58 14.73 -0.68
CA TYR A 185 -29.90 13.56 -1.50
C TYR A 185 -31.26 12.95 -1.11
N PRO A 186 -32.38 13.59 -1.48
CA PRO A 186 -33.72 13.04 -1.21
C PRO A 186 -34.04 11.81 -2.07
N GLU A 187 -34.94 10.95 -1.58
CA GLU A 187 -35.46 9.79 -2.31
C GLU A 187 -36.41 10.19 -3.46
N GLU A 188 -36.56 9.32 -4.47
CA GLU A 188 -37.55 9.50 -5.53
C GLU A 188 -38.98 9.56 -4.95
N GLY A 189 -39.74 10.58 -5.34
CA GLY A 189 -41.11 10.83 -4.84
C GLY A 189 -41.22 11.97 -3.82
N VAL A 190 -40.10 12.42 -3.25
CA VAL A 190 -40.04 13.69 -2.51
C VAL A 190 -39.84 14.83 -3.52
N ARG A 191 -40.87 15.67 -3.71
CA ARG A 191 -40.78 16.84 -4.60
C ARG A 191 -39.66 17.77 -4.14
N LEU A 192 -38.57 17.80 -4.90
CA LEU A 192 -37.60 18.88 -4.85
C LEU A 192 -38.21 20.12 -5.49
N SER A 193 -38.16 21.25 -4.78
CA SER A 193 -38.71 22.53 -5.22
C SER A 193 -37.93 23.17 -6.36
N ASN A 194 -36.65 22.83 -6.57
CA ASN A 194 -35.80 23.34 -7.66
C ASN A 194 -34.48 22.52 -7.76
N GLU A 195 -33.97 22.21 -8.96
CA GLU A 195 -32.68 21.50 -9.14
C GLU A 195 -31.49 22.33 -8.60
N ASP A 196 -31.54 23.65 -8.75
CA ASP A 196 -30.50 24.57 -8.25
C ASP A 196 -30.38 24.54 -6.71
N GLU A 197 -31.50 24.32 -6.02
CA GLU A 197 -31.54 24.26 -4.55
C GLU A 197 -30.82 23.01 -4.02
N VAL A 198 -30.92 21.90 -4.74
CA VAL A 198 -30.23 20.65 -4.40
C VAL A 198 -28.73 20.78 -4.59
N ILE A 199 -28.31 21.39 -5.70
CA ILE A 199 -26.89 21.63 -5.97
C ILE A 199 -26.29 22.50 -4.87
N LYS A 200 -27.00 23.57 -4.48
CA LYS A 200 -26.59 24.46 -3.39
C LYS A 200 -26.44 23.72 -2.06
N LYS A 201 -27.41 22.89 -1.68
CA LYS A 201 -27.34 22.09 -0.44
C LYS A 201 -26.16 21.11 -0.44
N ARG A 202 -25.83 20.52 -1.58
CA ARG A 202 -24.66 19.64 -1.73
C ARG A 202 -23.34 20.39 -1.57
N GLU A 203 -23.25 21.63 -2.04
CA GLU A 203 -22.09 22.50 -1.85
C GLU A 203 -21.97 22.94 -0.38
N GLU A 204 -23.06 23.39 0.24
CA GLU A 204 -23.11 23.76 1.66
C GLU A 204 -22.67 22.62 2.58
N LEU A 205 -23.02 21.36 2.25
CA LEU A 205 -22.59 20.17 2.99
C LEU A 205 -21.06 20.02 2.96
N VAL A 206 -20.44 20.21 1.79
CA VAL A 206 -18.99 20.08 1.62
C VAL A 206 -18.27 21.19 2.36
N ASP A 207 -18.76 22.43 2.23
CA ASP A 207 -18.22 23.59 2.92
C ASP A 207 -18.31 23.45 4.44
N ALA A 208 -19.42 22.91 4.96
CA ALA A 208 -19.62 22.69 6.39
C ALA A 208 -18.56 21.73 6.98
N VAL A 209 -18.29 20.62 6.28
CA VAL A 209 -17.28 19.63 6.70
C VAL A 209 -15.86 20.16 6.51
N GLN A 210 -15.61 20.99 5.51
CA GLN A 210 -14.31 21.63 5.31
C GLN A 210 -14.02 22.67 6.40
N ASN A 211 -15.02 23.49 6.75
CA ASN A 211 -14.91 24.53 7.77
C ASN A 211 -14.78 23.97 9.20
N SER A 212 -15.21 22.73 9.45
CA SER A 212 -14.99 22.07 10.74
C SER A 212 -13.54 21.63 10.97
N GLY A 213 -12.67 21.75 9.96
CA GLY A 213 -11.25 21.38 10.05
C GLY A 213 -11.03 19.87 10.13
N CYS A 214 -12.00 19.07 9.67
CA CYS A 214 -11.90 17.61 9.62
C CYS A 214 -10.95 17.16 8.50
N SER A 215 -10.10 16.19 8.79
CA SER A 215 -9.25 15.54 7.78
C SER A 215 -9.92 14.35 7.11
N ASP A 216 -11.00 13.86 7.72
CA ASP A 216 -11.63 12.60 7.44
C ASP A 216 -13.17 12.77 7.58
N VAL A 217 -13.95 12.11 6.73
CA VAL A 217 -15.42 12.10 6.80
C VAL A 217 -15.95 10.68 6.68
N PHE A 218 -16.90 10.29 7.53
CA PHE A 218 -17.51 8.96 7.57
C PHE A 218 -18.93 9.02 7.03
N ILE A 219 -19.26 8.20 6.04
CA ILE A 219 -20.54 8.27 5.33
C ILE A 219 -21.34 7.00 5.57
N CYS A 220 -22.47 7.16 6.26
CA CYS A 220 -23.43 6.11 6.57
C CYS A 220 -24.61 6.22 5.60
N ILE A 221 -24.67 5.34 4.61
CA ILE A 221 -25.78 5.26 3.65
C ILE A 221 -26.42 3.86 3.77
N PRO A 222 -27.75 3.75 3.91
CA PRO A 222 -28.49 2.49 3.87
C PRO A 222 -28.27 1.77 2.54
N ASP A 223 -28.04 0.45 2.59
CA ASP A 223 -27.78 -0.35 1.38
C ASP A 223 -29.01 -0.47 0.46
N LYS A 224 -30.22 -0.30 1.02
CA LYS A 224 -31.49 -0.35 0.28
C LYS A 224 -31.85 0.92 -0.48
N LEU A 225 -31.06 1.99 -0.34
CA LEU A 225 -31.32 3.25 -1.04
C LEU A 225 -30.99 3.06 -2.53
N GLU A 226 -31.97 3.20 -3.43
CA GLU A 226 -31.77 3.00 -4.88
C GLU A 226 -30.68 3.91 -5.45
N LEU A 227 -30.54 5.12 -4.88
CA LEU A 227 -29.51 6.10 -5.24
C LEU A 227 -28.19 5.92 -4.50
N ALA A 228 -28.02 4.89 -3.65
CA ALA A 228 -26.83 4.72 -2.80
C ALA A 228 -25.51 4.81 -3.57
N ASP A 229 -25.45 4.19 -4.75
CA ASP A 229 -24.27 4.23 -5.61
C ASP A 229 -24.00 5.64 -6.17
N PHE A 230 -25.05 6.36 -6.57
CA PHE A 230 -24.93 7.73 -7.05
C PHE A 230 -24.47 8.69 -5.95
N VAL A 231 -25.16 8.68 -4.80
CA VAL A 231 -24.82 9.51 -3.62
C VAL A 231 -23.37 9.24 -3.19
N ARG A 232 -23.00 7.96 -3.12
CA ARG A 232 -21.64 7.54 -2.79
C ARG A 232 -20.64 8.14 -3.77
N ASN A 233 -20.83 7.96 -5.07
CA ASN A 233 -19.90 8.45 -6.09
C ASN A 233 -19.80 9.98 -6.14
N ASP A 234 -20.91 10.70 -5.94
CA ASP A 234 -20.93 12.17 -5.93
C ASP A 234 -20.20 12.73 -4.70
N LEU A 235 -20.50 12.23 -3.49
CA LEU A 235 -19.82 12.65 -2.25
C LEU A 235 -18.33 12.32 -2.28
N VAL A 236 -17.98 11.11 -2.74
CA VAL A 236 -16.61 10.67 -3.05
C VAL A 236 -15.90 11.74 -3.87
N ARG A 237 -16.49 12.14 -4.99
CA ARG A 237 -15.90 13.08 -5.94
C ARG A 237 -15.73 14.46 -5.31
N ARG A 238 -16.77 14.96 -4.64
CA ARG A 238 -16.80 16.30 -4.03
C ARG A 238 -15.79 16.44 -2.89
N PHE A 239 -15.79 15.51 -1.92
CA PHE A 239 -14.80 15.53 -0.83
C PHE A 239 -13.38 15.26 -1.31
N GLY A 240 -13.23 14.43 -2.34
CA GLY A 240 -11.96 14.21 -3.01
C GLY A 240 -11.36 15.50 -3.59
N ASN A 241 -12.19 16.38 -4.19
CA ASN A 241 -11.74 17.67 -4.75
C ASN A 241 -11.23 18.64 -3.68
N VAL A 242 -11.82 18.63 -2.48
CA VAL A 242 -11.39 19.48 -1.35
C VAL A 242 -10.34 18.83 -0.46
N GLY A 243 -9.89 17.60 -0.80
CA GLY A 243 -8.79 16.92 -0.11
C GLY A 243 -9.17 16.24 1.21
N ILE A 244 -10.46 16.00 1.45
CA ILE A 244 -10.96 15.33 2.65
C ILE A 244 -11.05 13.82 2.39
N ASN A 245 -10.52 13.01 3.32
CA ASN A 245 -10.54 11.56 3.15
C ASN A 245 -11.92 11.02 3.48
N THR A 246 -12.51 10.29 2.54
CA THR A 246 -13.87 9.81 2.69
C THR A 246 -13.89 8.33 3.07
N TYR A 247 -14.63 7.96 4.10
CA TYR A 247 -14.87 6.62 4.60
C TYR A 247 -16.36 6.32 4.43
N TYR A 248 -16.74 5.09 4.10
CA TYR A 248 -18.15 4.73 3.90
C TYR A 248 -18.53 3.54 4.76
N ALA A 249 -19.78 3.36 5.14
CA ALA A 249 -20.18 2.13 5.79
C ALA A 249 -21.61 1.79 5.38
N LEU A 250 -21.80 0.57 4.90
CA LEU A 250 -23.10 0.05 4.47
C LEU A 250 -23.82 -0.48 5.72
N SER A 251 -25.04 -0.01 5.98
CA SER A 251 -25.90 -0.59 7.02
C SER A 251 -26.84 -1.62 6.38
N MET A 252 -26.91 -2.82 6.97
CA MET A 252 -27.99 -3.77 6.76
C MET A 252 -29.09 -3.51 7.81
N ASP A 253 -30.32 -3.32 7.35
CA ASP A 253 -31.56 -3.35 8.15
C ASP A 253 -31.63 -2.41 9.37
N GLY A 254 -31.16 -1.17 9.24
CA GLY A 254 -31.37 -0.14 10.26
C GLY A 254 -30.57 -0.36 11.55
N GLN A 255 -29.57 -1.25 11.53
CA GLN A 255 -28.62 -1.40 12.63
C GLN A 255 -27.40 -0.50 12.44
N TRP A 256 -27.04 0.21 13.52
CA TRP A 256 -25.86 1.06 13.57
C TRP A 256 -24.57 0.23 13.53
N ILE A 257 -23.56 0.76 12.84
CA ILE A 257 -22.35 0.04 12.48
C ILE A 257 -21.41 -0.01 13.69
N THR A 258 -20.97 -1.19 14.09
CA THR A 258 -20.01 -1.37 15.20
C THR A 258 -18.58 -1.02 14.74
N GLY A 259 -17.86 -0.27 15.57
CA GLY A 259 -16.56 0.33 15.28
C GLY A 259 -15.37 -0.63 15.36
N ASN A 260 -15.58 -1.87 15.83
CA ASN A 260 -14.58 -2.93 15.66
C ASN A 260 -14.22 -3.18 14.19
N LEU A 261 -15.11 -2.81 13.27
CA LEU A 261 -14.92 -3.01 11.84
C LEU A 261 -13.96 -2.00 11.18
N ILE A 262 -13.63 -0.88 11.84
CA ILE A 262 -12.61 0.07 11.35
C ILE A 262 -11.20 -0.53 11.48
N ARG A 263 -11.00 -1.52 12.37
CA ARG A 263 -9.69 -2.10 12.66
C ARG A 263 -9.51 -3.56 12.23
N GLU A 264 -10.53 -4.40 12.21
CA GLU A 264 -10.37 -5.83 11.88
C GLU A 264 -11.52 -6.40 11.04
N LEU A 265 -11.20 -6.79 9.80
CA LEU A 265 -11.81 -7.90 9.04
C LEU A 265 -13.32 -7.80 8.63
N GLY A 266 -13.55 -7.43 7.36
CA GLY A 266 -14.57 -8.08 6.51
C GLY A 266 -15.94 -7.39 6.31
N TYR A 267 -16.60 -7.83 5.23
CA TYR A 267 -17.94 -7.55 4.64
C TYR A 267 -18.58 -6.14 4.62
N TYR A 268 -18.23 -5.19 5.47
CA TYR A 268 -18.71 -3.79 5.33
C TYR A 268 -17.52 -2.88 5.01
N GLN A 269 -17.32 -2.58 3.71
CA GLN A 269 -16.16 -1.82 3.26
C GLN A 269 -16.34 -0.31 3.49
N ALA A 270 -15.72 0.20 4.57
CA ALA A 270 -15.19 1.56 4.59
C ALA A 270 -13.92 1.64 3.77
N THR A 271 -14.08 1.92 2.50
CA THR A 271 -12.93 2.27 1.67
C THR A 271 -12.73 3.77 1.75
N TYR A 272 -11.46 4.14 1.92
CA TYR A 272 -10.98 5.48 1.70
C TYR A 272 -11.44 5.97 0.31
N TYR A 273 -11.46 7.27 0.09
CA TYR A 273 -11.40 7.83 -1.24
C TYR A 273 -10.57 9.10 -1.19
N THR A 274 -9.65 9.20 -2.14
CA THR A 274 -8.91 10.43 -2.43
C THR A 274 -8.98 10.59 -3.93
N ALA A 275 -9.42 11.75 -4.41
CA ALA A 275 -9.36 12.05 -5.83
C ALA A 275 -7.90 11.91 -6.28
N MET A 276 -7.64 11.12 -7.33
CA MET A 276 -6.28 10.85 -7.85
C MET A 276 -5.68 12.02 -8.63
N VAL A 277 -5.87 13.25 -8.12
CA VAL A 277 -5.38 14.49 -8.73
C VAL A 277 -3.90 14.70 -8.42
N LYS A 278 -3.41 14.16 -7.29
CA LYS A 278 -2.05 14.41 -6.81
C LYS A 278 -1.07 13.46 -7.46
N ARG A 279 -0.11 14.02 -8.22
CA ARG A 279 1.06 13.30 -8.73
C ARG A 279 2.31 13.70 -7.95
N CYS A 280 3.16 12.73 -7.65
CA CYS A 280 4.45 12.94 -7.01
C CYS A 280 5.58 12.52 -7.96
N ASN A 281 6.51 13.44 -8.22
CA ASN A 281 7.68 13.13 -9.03
C ASN A 281 8.68 12.30 -8.20
N VAL A 282 9.12 11.16 -8.73
CA VAL A 282 10.23 10.37 -8.17
C VAL A 282 11.16 10.00 -9.31
N LEU A 283 12.37 10.57 -9.29
CA LEU A 283 13.39 10.36 -10.34
C LEU A 283 12.89 10.67 -11.76
N GLY A 284 12.01 11.67 -11.90
CA GLY A 284 11.45 12.10 -13.17
C GLY A 284 10.10 11.45 -13.52
N VAL A 285 9.74 10.32 -12.91
CA VAL A 285 8.44 9.65 -13.13
C VAL A 285 7.37 10.27 -12.23
N ASN A 286 6.22 10.63 -12.79
CA ASN A 286 5.10 11.25 -12.09
C ASN A 286 4.09 10.21 -11.60
N PHE A 287 4.24 9.77 -10.36
CA PHE A 287 3.40 8.74 -9.74
C PHE A 287 2.07 9.29 -9.22
N ALA A 288 0.97 8.61 -9.50
CA ALA A 288 -0.31 8.86 -8.86
C ALA A 288 -0.24 8.45 -7.38
N VAL A 289 -0.63 9.38 -6.50
CA VAL A 289 -0.64 9.17 -5.04
C VAL A 289 -1.98 8.56 -4.65
N SER A 290 -1.99 7.28 -4.26
CA SER A 290 -3.23 6.57 -3.90
C SER A 290 -2.94 5.28 -3.09
N ASN A 291 -3.99 4.48 -2.86
CA ASN A 291 -3.94 3.08 -2.44
C ASN A 291 -4.70 2.19 -3.45
N VAL A 292 -4.65 0.86 -3.27
CA VAL A 292 -5.17 -0.09 -4.27
C VAL A 292 -6.67 0.10 -4.48
N GLU A 293 -7.44 0.19 -3.40
CA GLU A 293 -8.89 0.28 -3.46
C GLU A 293 -9.35 1.61 -4.09
N ASN A 294 -8.72 2.72 -3.72
CA ASN A 294 -8.96 4.04 -4.32
C ASN A 294 -8.63 4.04 -5.80
N ALA A 295 -7.50 3.43 -6.17
CA ALA A 295 -7.05 3.34 -7.54
C ALA A 295 -8.07 2.60 -8.41
N VAL A 296 -8.54 1.43 -7.96
CA VAL A 296 -9.56 0.64 -8.65
C VAL A 296 -10.86 1.41 -8.77
N ARG A 297 -11.35 2.01 -7.68
CA ARG A 297 -12.61 2.77 -7.68
C ARG A 297 -12.56 3.95 -8.63
N TYR A 298 -11.47 4.71 -8.62
CA TYR A 298 -11.31 5.86 -9.52
C TYR A 298 -11.29 5.41 -10.98
N VAL A 299 -10.52 4.37 -11.31
CA VAL A 299 -10.45 3.83 -12.68
C VAL A 299 -11.81 3.33 -13.13
N ARG A 300 -12.53 2.59 -12.28
CA ARG A 300 -13.88 2.10 -12.59
C ARG A 300 -14.90 3.24 -12.78
N SER A 301 -14.89 4.24 -11.90
CA SER A 301 -15.83 5.38 -11.96
C SER A 301 -15.56 6.33 -13.13
N HIS A 302 -14.32 6.41 -13.59
CA HIS A 302 -13.89 7.28 -14.69
C HIS A 302 -13.44 6.47 -15.92
N ILE A 303 -13.94 5.24 -16.09
CA ILE A 303 -13.44 4.31 -17.11
C ILE A 303 -13.50 4.90 -18.52
N ARG A 304 -14.55 5.67 -18.82
CA ARG A 304 -14.75 6.33 -20.11
C ARG A 304 -13.69 7.40 -20.40
N ASP A 305 -13.18 8.07 -19.37
CA ASP A 305 -12.11 9.06 -19.51
C ASP A 305 -10.76 8.42 -19.84
N PHE A 306 -10.66 7.10 -19.66
CA PHE A 306 -9.47 6.29 -19.87
C PHE A 306 -9.50 5.46 -21.15
N PHE A 307 -10.62 5.38 -21.87
CA PHE A 307 -10.69 4.70 -23.15
C PHE A 307 -9.66 5.29 -24.12
N GLY A 308 -8.99 4.41 -24.88
CA GLY A 308 -7.85 4.79 -25.72
C GLY A 308 -6.51 4.93 -24.99
N LYS A 309 -6.50 4.95 -23.65
CA LYS A 309 -5.30 5.25 -22.84
C LYS A 309 -4.74 4.02 -22.15
N TYR A 310 -3.57 4.20 -21.53
CA TYR A 310 -2.89 3.15 -20.79
C TYR A 310 -2.51 3.55 -19.36
N ILE A 311 -2.42 2.55 -18.50
CA ILE A 311 -2.06 2.64 -17.08
C ILE A 311 -0.82 1.78 -16.81
N CYS A 312 0.16 2.38 -16.14
CA CYS A 312 1.45 1.75 -15.83
C CYS A 312 1.58 1.42 -14.33
N PHE A 313 2.25 0.33 -14.02
CA PHE A 313 2.64 -0.06 -12.66
C PHE A 313 4.16 -0.10 -12.57
N CYS A 314 4.76 0.99 -12.08
CA CYS A 314 6.21 1.17 -12.10
C CYS A 314 6.88 0.72 -10.81
N ASN A 315 7.86 -0.16 -10.94
CA ASN A 315 8.72 -0.60 -9.85
C ASN A 315 10.08 0.10 -9.92
N VAL A 316 10.97 -0.23 -8.97
CA VAL A 316 12.30 0.40 -8.87
C VAL A 316 13.11 0.25 -10.16
N HIS A 317 13.04 -0.91 -10.80
CA HIS A 317 13.79 -1.16 -12.03
C HIS A 317 13.29 -0.29 -13.18
N THR A 318 11.98 -0.25 -13.42
CA THR A 318 11.41 0.56 -14.51
C THR A 318 11.59 2.06 -14.25
N THR A 319 11.61 2.47 -12.98
CA THR A 319 11.88 3.87 -12.59
C THR A 319 13.32 4.26 -12.88
N VAL A 320 14.28 3.39 -12.56
CA VAL A 320 15.70 3.63 -12.90
C VAL A 320 15.91 3.64 -14.41
N GLU A 321 15.31 2.68 -15.12
CA GLU A 321 15.36 2.61 -16.58
C GLU A 321 14.80 3.89 -17.22
N ALA A 322 13.65 4.38 -16.75
CA ALA A 322 13.09 5.65 -17.20
C ALA A 322 14.06 6.82 -16.94
N SER A 323 14.68 6.86 -15.76
CA SER A 323 15.65 7.92 -15.43
C SER A 323 16.95 7.87 -16.26
N GLU A 324 17.19 6.79 -17.00
CA GLU A 324 18.35 6.60 -17.88
C GLU A 324 17.99 6.66 -19.37
N ASN A 325 16.69 6.62 -19.70
CA ASN A 325 16.17 6.65 -21.07
C ASN A 325 15.01 7.65 -21.19
N ALA A 326 15.26 8.75 -21.90
CA ALA A 326 14.29 9.83 -22.07
C ALA A 326 12.99 9.40 -22.79
N ASP A 327 13.08 8.51 -23.78
CA ASP A 327 11.91 7.99 -24.49
C ASP A 327 11.04 7.15 -23.56
N TYR A 328 11.67 6.32 -22.74
CA TYR A 328 10.96 5.52 -21.75
C TYR A 328 10.38 6.38 -20.61
N MET A 329 11.07 7.46 -20.21
CA MET A 329 10.51 8.45 -19.29
C MET A 329 9.24 9.11 -19.85
N LYS A 330 9.27 9.48 -21.13
CA LYS A 330 8.11 10.08 -21.82
C LYS A 330 6.95 9.10 -21.81
N ILE A 331 7.18 7.83 -22.15
CA ILE A 331 6.16 6.77 -22.10
C ILE A 331 5.52 6.67 -20.70
N GLN A 332 6.31 6.68 -19.63
CA GLN A 332 5.76 6.56 -18.27
C GLN A 332 4.99 7.81 -17.83
N ASN A 333 5.39 9.00 -18.31
CA ASN A 333 4.75 10.26 -17.93
C ASN A 333 3.54 10.63 -18.79
N SER A 334 3.45 10.11 -20.02
CA SER A 334 2.27 10.25 -20.89
C SER A 334 1.11 9.32 -20.49
N SER A 335 1.36 8.30 -19.67
CA SER A 335 0.29 7.40 -19.22
C SER A 335 -0.83 8.16 -18.49
N ALA A 336 -2.03 7.61 -18.58
CA ALA A 336 -3.19 8.16 -17.90
C ALA A 336 -2.98 8.13 -16.38
N LEU A 337 -2.41 7.03 -15.88
CA LEU A 337 -2.00 6.86 -14.49
C LEU A 337 -0.72 6.01 -14.42
N THR A 338 0.22 6.41 -13.58
CA THR A 338 1.41 5.63 -13.22
C THR A 338 1.40 5.33 -11.74
N PHE A 339 1.28 4.06 -11.38
CA PHE A 339 1.19 3.59 -10.00
C PHE A 339 2.53 3.12 -9.43
N PRO A 340 2.79 3.34 -8.13
CA PRO A 340 4.01 2.87 -7.49
C PRO A 340 3.92 1.38 -7.11
N ASP A 341 4.51 0.51 -7.93
CA ASP A 341 4.67 -0.94 -7.69
C ASP A 341 6.01 -1.24 -6.96
N GLY A 342 6.27 -0.54 -5.86
CA GLY A 342 7.45 -0.80 -5.05
C GLY A 342 7.53 0.03 -3.78
N GLN A 343 7.81 -0.62 -2.64
CA GLN A 343 7.93 0.07 -1.35
C GLN A 343 9.00 1.20 -1.36
N PRO A 344 10.17 1.07 -2.02
CA PRO A 344 11.14 2.17 -2.06
C PRO A 344 10.63 3.44 -2.74
N ILE A 345 9.73 3.30 -3.73
CA ILE A 345 9.09 4.43 -4.42
C ILE A 345 8.04 5.05 -3.50
N VAL A 346 7.21 4.24 -2.86
CA VAL A 346 6.21 4.72 -1.90
C VAL A 346 6.88 5.50 -0.77
N ASN A 347 7.98 5.00 -0.22
CA ASN A 347 8.74 5.70 0.82
C ASN A 347 9.23 7.09 0.35
N ARG A 348 9.55 7.24 -0.94
CA ARG A 348 9.93 8.53 -1.54
C ARG A 348 8.74 9.47 -1.64
N ILE A 349 7.60 8.96 -2.09
CA ILE A 349 6.34 9.70 -2.18
C ILE A 349 5.91 10.18 -0.78
N GLN A 350 5.99 9.30 0.23
CA GLN A 350 5.68 9.63 1.63
C GLN A 350 6.62 10.72 2.17
N LYS A 351 7.92 10.62 1.88
CA LYS A 351 8.93 11.65 2.23
C LYS A 351 8.70 13.00 1.56
N ALA A 352 8.02 13.02 0.41
CA ALA A 352 7.62 14.25 -0.27
C ALA A 352 6.35 14.89 0.33
N GLY A 353 5.81 14.33 1.42
CA GLY A 353 4.64 14.86 2.15
C GLY A 353 3.37 14.04 1.99
N TYR A 354 3.35 13.05 1.09
CA TYR A 354 2.18 12.21 0.84
C TYR A 354 2.14 10.98 1.75
N VAL A 355 2.00 11.20 3.06
CA VAL A 355 2.15 10.17 4.10
C VAL A 355 1.20 8.98 3.98
N LYS A 356 0.03 9.15 3.34
CA LYS A 356 -0.97 8.09 3.10
C LYS A 356 -0.75 7.32 1.78
N ALA A 357 0.29 7.62 1.00
CA ALA A 357 0.58 6.89 -0.22
C ALA A 357 0.90 5.42 0.09
N GLU A 358 0.30 4.50 -0.66
CA GLU A 358 0.54 3.06 -0.52
C GLU A 358 1.12 2.46 -1.79
N ARG A 359 1.60 1.22 -1.68
CA ARG A 359 2.07 0.45 -2.83
C ARG A 359 0.86 -0.07 -3.60
N ILE A 360 0.82 0.23 -4.88
CA ILE A 360 -0.21 -0.29 -5.79
C ILE A 360 0.49 -1.20 -6.80
N ALA A 361 0.54 -2.49 -6.47
CA ALA A 361 1.13 -3.48 -7.36
C ALA A 361 0.13 -3.96 -8.39
N GLY A 362 0.58 -4.24 -9.62
CA GLY A 362 -0.28 -4.75 -10.69
C GLY A 362 -1.14 -5.95 -10.27
N PRO A 363 -0.59 -7.01 -9.64
CA PRO A 363 -1.39 -8.14 -9.18
C PRO A 363 -2.42 -7.80 -8.08
N ASP A 364 -2.10 -6.86 -7.19
CA ASP A 364 -3.01 -6.42 -6.12
C ASP A 364 -4.16 -5.59 -6.73
N PHE A 365 -3.85 -4.71 -7.69
CA PHE A 365 -4.85 -3.94 -8.46
C PHE A 365 -5.75 -4.84 -9.31
N MET A 366 -5.19 -5.84 -10.01
CA MET A 366 -5.98 -6.82 -10.77
C MET A 366 -7.00 -7.50 -9.88
N GLU A 367 -6.56 -8.02 -8.72
CA GLU A 367 -7.45 -8.72 -7.78
C GLU A 367 -8.58 -7.82 -7.29
N ALA A 368 -8.27 -6.57 -6.93
CA ALA A 368 -9.27 -5.62 -6.48
C ALA A 368 -10.22 -5.19 -7.63
N MET A 369 -9.70 -5.01 -8.86
CA MET A 369 -10.51 -4.67 -10.03
C MET A 369 -11.47 -5.81 -10.38
N PHE A 370 -10.99 -7.05 -10.43
CA PHE A 370 -11.81 -8.24 -10.69
C PHE A 370 -12.96 -8.36 -9.70
N ASN A 371 -12.67 -8.23 -8.40
CA ASN A 371 -13.72 -8.24 -7.38
C ASN A 371 -14.74 -7.10 -7.58
N SER A 372 -14.28 -5.94 -8.06
CA SER A 372 -15.15 -4.78 -8.29
C SER A 372 -16.03 -4.90 -9.55
N THR A 373 -15.64 -5.72 -10.53
CA THR A 373 -16.33 -5.89 -11.81
C THR A 373 -17.11 -7.21 -11.89
N MET A 374 -17.35 -7.84 -10.74
CA MET A 374 -18.19 -9.04 -10.60
C MET A 374 -19.67 -8.82 -10.92
N ASP A 375 -20.08 -7.57 -11.14
CA ASP A 375 -21.42 -7.22 -11.60
C ASP A 375 -21.59 -7.36 -13.12
N GLY A 376 -20.52 -7.76 -13.84
CA GLY A 376 -20.52 -7.93 -15.29
C GLY A 376 -20.65 -6.62 -16.08
N LYS A 377 -20.60 -5.45 -15.42
CA LYS A 377 -20.78 -4.15 -16.09
C LYS A 377 -19.56 -3.70 -16.89
N LEU A 378 -18.38 -4.21 -16.54
CA LEU A 378 -17.13 -3.96 -17.27
C LEU A 378 -16.57 -5.28 -17.76
N SER A 379 -16.14 -5.27 -19.01
CA SER A 379 -15.63 -6.42 -19.72
C SER A 379 -14.10 -6.44 -19.75
N HIS A 380 -13.53 -7.65 -19.78
CA HIS A 380 -12.08 -7.88 -19.65
C HIS A 380 -11.51 -8.66 -20.83
N PHE A 381 -10.31 -8.28 -21.28
CA PHE A 381 -9.49 -9.05 -22.22
C PHE A 381 -8.08 -9.24 -21.68
N PHE A 382 -7.49 -10.42 -21.87
CA PHE A 382 -6.14 -10.74 -21.39
C PHE A 382 -5.19 -10.96 -22.56
N TYR A 383 -4.21 -10.08 -22.72
CA TYR A 383 -3.22 -10.12 -23.80
C TYR A 383 -1.79 -10.23 -23.25
N GLY A 384 -1.07 -11.29 -23.60
CA GLY A 384 0.33 -11.50 -23.18
C GLY A 384 0.58 -12.83 -22.46
N SER A 385 1.74 -12.93 -21.79
CA SER A 385 2.29 -14.16 -21.21
C SER A 385 2.44 -15.30 -22.23
N SER A 386 2.66 -16.53 -21.76
CA SER A 386 2.74 -17.74 -22.60
C SER A 386 1.38 -18.40 -22.80
N GLU A 387 1.24 -19.25 -23.82
CA GLU A 387 0.05 -20.03 -24.10
C GLU A 387 -0.36 -20.89 -22.89
N GLU A 388 0.60 -21.51 -22.20
CA GLU A 388 0.33 -22.31 -21.02
C GLU A 388 -0.22 -21.45 -19.87
N THR A 389 0.29 -20.23 -19.71
CA THR A 389 -0.21 -19.31 -18.68
C THR A 389 -1.62 -18.84 -19.00
N ILE A 390 -1.88 -18.52 -20.27
CA ILE A 390 -3.20 -18.09 -20.74
C ILE A 390 -4.23 -19.22 -20.59
N ALA A 391 -3.87 -20.46 -20.91
CA ALA A 391 -4.74 -21.62 -20.72
C ALA A 391 -5.14 -21.78 -19.24
N LEU A 392 -4.18 -21.66 -18.32
CA LEU A 392 -4.44 -21.69 -16.87
C LEU A 392 -5.31 -20.52 -16.40
N LEU A 393 -5.14 -19.31 -16.96
CA LEU A 393 -6.01 -18.18 -16.64
C LEU A 393 -7.45 -18.42 -17.08
N LYS A 394 -7.63 -18.98 -18.28
CA LYS A 394 -8.96 -19.30 -18.84
C LYS A 394 -9.72 -20.29 -17.97
N GLU A 395 -9.02 -21.22 -17.31
CA GLU A 395 -9.60 -22.16 -16.35
C GLU A 395 -9.91 -21.49 -15.00
N LYS A 396 -8.92 -20.78 -14.42
CA LYS A 396 -8.98 -20.32 -13.03
C LYS A 396 -9.77 -19.05 -12.79
N LEU A 397 -9.82 -18.14 -13.76
CA LEU A 397 -10.51 -16.87 -13.56
C LEU A 397 -12.02 -17.04 -13.45
N PRO A 398 -12.71 -17.81 -14.32
CA PRO A 398 -14.15 -18.05 -14.16
C PRO A 398 -14.51 -18.77 -12.86
N GLU A 399 -13.68 -19.72 -12.42
CA GLU A 399 -13.88 -20.43 -11.14
C GLU A 399 -13.78 -19.47 -9.95
N ARG A 400 -12.77 -18.60 -9.96
CA ARG A 400 -12.47 -17.69 -8.84
C ARG A 400 -13.34 -16.44 -8.84
N PHE A 401 -13.78 -15.99 -10.01
CA PHE A 401 -14.51 -14.74 -10.22
C PHE A 401 -15.70 -14.96 -11.19
N PRO A 402 -16.74 -15.71 -10.78
CA PRO A 402 -17.82 -16.17 -11.66
C PRO A 402 -18.70 -15.08 -12.29
N GLY A 403 -18.63 -13.84 -11.83
CA GLY A 403 -19.42 -12.70 -12.33
C GLY A 403 -18.67 -11.79 -13.30
N MET A 404 -17.41 -12.09 -13.62
CA MET A 404 -16.64 -11.29 -14.58
C MET A 404 -17.10 -11.54 -16.01
N ASP A 405 -17.29 -10.47 -16.77
CA ASP A 405 -17.42 -10.54 -18.23
C ASP A 405 -16.03 -10.62 -18.87
N ILE A 406 -15.65 -11.80 -19.37
CA ILE A 406 -14.35 -12.02 -20.01
C ILE A 406 -14.55 -12.24 -21.51
N ARG A 407 -14.07 -11.29 -22.32
CA ARG A 407 -14.26 -11.22 -23.78
C ARG A 407 -13.16 -11.91 -24.58
N GLY A 408 -12.04 -12.24 -23.96
CA GLY A 408 -11.02 -13.05 -24.62
C GLY A 408 -9.69 -13.16 -23.90
N PHE A 409 -8.87 -14.05 -24.44
CA PHE A 409 -7.51 -14.30 -24.03
C PHE A 409 -6.65 -14.51 -25.27
N TYR A 410 -5.45 -13.94 -25.29
CA TYR A 410 -4.50 -14.14 -26.38
C TYR A 410 -3.05 -14.07 -25.90
N SER A 411 -2.24 -15.04 -26.34
CA SER A 411 -0.80 -15.08 -26.12
C SER A 411 -0.09 -14.72 -27.44
N PRO A 412 0.53 -13.54 -27.57
CA PRO A 412 1.30 -13.22 -28.77
C PRO A 412 2.59 -14.05 -28.83
N PRO A 413 3.16 -14.24 -30.03
CA PRO A 413 4.41 -14.97 -30.21
C PRO A 413 5.58 -14.29 -29.48
N PHE A 414 6.54 -15.08 -28.99
CA PHE A 414 7.73 -14.63 -28.29
C PHE A 414 8.82 -14.09 -29.26
N ARG A 415 8.42 -13.22 -30.17
CA ARG A 415 9.28 -12.49 -31.12
C ARG A 415 8.73 -11.08 -31.37
N GLU A 416 9.36 -10.36 -32.28
CA GLU A 416 8.78 -9.15 -32.83
C GLU A 416 7.61 -9.51 -33.76
N LEU A 417 6.56 -8.70 -33.69
CA LEU A 417 5.38 -8.83 -34.54
C LEU A 417 5.65 -8.13 -35.87
N THR A 418 5.09 -8.67 -36.95
CA THR A 418 5.00 -7.92 -38.21
C THR A 418 3.91 -6.84 -38.08
N GLU A 419 3.93 -5.83 -38.94
CA GLU A 419 2.88 -4.79 -38.94
C GLU A 419 1.49 -5.38 -39.14
N ALA A 420 1.35 -6.38 -40.03
CA ALA A 420 0.09 -7.08 -40.25
C ALA A 420 -0.39 -7.85 -38.99
N GLU A 421 0.51 -8.53 -38.27
CA GLU A 421 0.16 -9.22 -37.02
C GLU A 421 -0.27 -8.23 -35.93
N ASP A 422 0.39 -7.06 -35.84
CA ASP A 422 0.04 -6.01 -34.89
C ASP A 422 -1.33 -5.40 -35.21
N GLU A 423 -1.63 -5.16 -36.49
CA GLU A 423 -2.95 -4.72 -36.97
C GLU A 423 -4.06 -5.74 -36.67
N GLU A 424 -3.82 -7.03 -36.93
CA GLU A 424 -4.77 -8.11 -36.58
C GLU A 424 -5.03 -8.15 -35.07
N ILE A 425 -4.00 -7.93 -34.25
CA ILE A 425 -4.14 -7.86 -32.80
C ILE A 425 -4.99 -6.65 -32.38
N VAL A 426 -4.78 -5.49 -33.00
CA VAL A 426 -5.60 -4.29 -32.75
C VAL A 426 -7.06 -4.57 -33.09
N GLU A 427 -7.32 -5.15 -34.26
CA GLU A 427 -8.68 -5.48 -34.70
C GLU A 427 -9.34 -6.51 -33.77
N MET A 428 -8.62 -7.56 -33.36
CA MET A 428 -9.11 -8.55 -32.41
C MET A 428 -9.48 -7.91 -31.06
N LEU A 429 -8.61 -7.07 -30.51
CA LEU A 429 -8.84 -6.40 -29.24
C LEU A 429 -10.04 -5.45 -29.31
N ASN A 430 -10.16 -4.66 -30.38
CA ASN A 430 -11.29 -3.74 -30.56
C ASN A 430 -12.61 -4.49 -30.83
N SER A 431 -12.58 -5.54 -31.65
CA SER A 431 -13.76 -6.36 -31.97
C SER A 431 -14.29 -7.13 -30.77
N SER A 432 -13.44 -7.41 -29.78
CA SER A 432 -13.87 -8.02 -28.52
C SER A 432 -14.82 -7.14 -27.71
N GLY A 433 -14.79 -5.81 -27.93
CA GLY A 433 -15.55 -4.82 -27.18
C GLY A 433 -15.11 -4.68 -25.72
N ALA A 434 -13.91 -5.16 -25.36
CA ALA A 434 -13.45 -5.16 -23.98
C ALA A 434 -13.16 -3.76 -23.44
N ASP A 435 -13.69 -3.44 -22.25
CA ASP A 435 -13.43 -2.18 -21.55
C ASP A 435 -12.02 -2.12 -20.94
N LEU A 436 -11.56 -3.26 -20.42
CA LEU A 436 -10.29 -3.42 -19.70
C LEU A 436 -9.41 -4.45 -20.40
N VAL A 437 -8.31 -3.98 -21.01
CA VAL A 437 -7.33 -4.83 -21.69
C VAL A 437 -6.09 -4.99 -20.83
N TRP A 438 -5.92 -6.15 -20.23
CA TRP A 438 -4.76 -6.46 -19.38
C TRP A 438 -3.57 -6.88 -20.24
N ILE A 439 -2.42 -6.23 -20.03
CA ILE A 439 -1.20 -6.46 -20.82
C ILE A 439 -0.13 -7.15 -19.97
N GLY A 440 0.24 -8.37 -20.37
CA GLY A 440 1.19 -9.25 -19.69
C GLY A 440 2.48 -9.51 -20.48
N LEU A 441 3.01 -8.52 -21.22
CA LEU A 441 4.23 -8.70 -22.04
C LEU A 441 5.54 -8.55 -21.26
N GLY A 442 5.47 -8.03 -20.03
CA GLY A 442 6.64 -7.72 -19.21
C GLY A 442 7.23 -6.35 -19.52
N ALA A 443 7.75 -5.69 -18.50
CA ALA A 443 8.42 -4.39 -18.63
C ALA A 443 9.86 -4.57 -19.14
N PRO A 444 10.38 -3.68 -20.01
CA PRO A 444 9.75 -2.45 -20.52
C PRO A 444 8.89 -2.63 -21.79
N LYS A 445 8.80 -3.85 -22.33
CA LYS A 445 8.12 -4.14 -23.61
C LYS A 445 6.64 -3.74 -23.56
N GLN A 446 5.95 -4.04 -22.47
CA GLN A 446 4.53 -3.76 -22.31
C GLN A 446 4.23 -2.25 -22.35
N GLU A 447 5.02 -1.40 -21.68
CA GLU A 447 4.75 0.04 -21.67
C GLU A 447 5.05 0.68 -23.03
N LYS A 448 6.09 0.21 -23.72
CA LYS A 448 6.38 0.63 -25.10
C LYS A 448 5.25 0.22 -26.05
N TRP A 449 4.77 -1.01 -25.94
CA TRP A 449 3.67 -1.52 -26.77
C TRP A 449 2.39 -0.72 -26.51
N MET A 450 2.00 -0.52 -25.23
CA MET A 450 0.82 0.27 -24.88
C MET A 450 0.90 1.72 -25.36
N ALA A 451 2.06 2.37 -25.26
CA ALA A 451 2.23 3.74 -25.76
C ALA A 451 2.15 3.82 -27.29
N ALA A 452 2.67 2.82 -28.02
CA ALA A 452 2.52 2.75 -29.48
C ALA A 452 1.08 2.48 -29.95
N HIS A 453 0.23 2.01 -29.03
CA HIS A 453 -1.16 1.63 -29.24
C HIS A 453 -2.17 2.59 -28.62
N GLU A 454 -1.69 3.67 -27.99
CA GLU A 454 -2.55 4.72 -27.46
C GLU A 454 -3.42 5.32 -28.57
N GLY A 455 -4.73 5.39 -28.34
CA GLY A 455 -5.74 5.82 -29.31
C GLY A 455 -6.09 4.78 -30.38
N LYS A 456 -5.33 3.69 -30.53
CA LYS A 456 -5.66 2.59 -31.47
C LYS A 456 -6.53 1.51 -30.84
N ILE A 457 -6.30 1.22 -29.56
CA ILE A 457 -7.11 0.27 -28.78
C ILE A 457 -8.21 1.05 -28.05
N HIS A 458 -9.48 0.69 -28.24
CA HIS A 458 -10.61 1.41 -27.65
C HIS A 458 -10.67 1.26 -26.12
N GLY A 459 -10.42 0.05 -25.61
CA GLY A 459 -10.42 -0.23 -24.17
C GLY A 459 -9.22 0.40 -23.43
N VAL A 460 -9.29 0.41 -22.10
CA VAL A 460 -8.19 0.87 -21.25
C VAL A 460 -7.12 -0.22 -21.16
N MET A 461 -5.88 0.10 -21.53
CA MET A 461 -4.76 -0.85 -21.43
C MET A 461 -4.09 -0.79 -20.06
N LEU A 462 -3.86 -1.94 -19.41
CA LEU A 462 -3.24 -2.02 -18.07
C LEU A 462 -2.02 -2.95 -18.06
N GLY A 463 -0.82 -2.38 -17.92
CA GLY A 463 0.45 -3.12 -17.95
C GLY A 463 0.78 -3.81 -16.63
N VAL A 464 0.36 -5.07 -16.46
CA VAL A 464 0.44 -5.80 -15.17
C VAL A 464 1.65 -6.72 -15.03
N GLY A 465 2.51 -6.81 -16.05
CA GLY A 465 3.74 -7.60 -16.01
C GLY A 465 3.47 -9.05 -15.65
N ALA A 466 4.12 -9.54 -14.59
CA ALA A 466 3.98 -10.91 -14.13
C ALA A 466 2.62 -11.21 -13.43
N GLY A 467 1.65 -10.30 -13.47
CA GLY A 467 0.30 -10.48 -12.89
C GLY A 467 -0.36 -11.79 -13.30
N PHE A 468 -0.27 -12.15 -14.58
CA PHE A 468 -0.89 -13.37 -15.13
C PHE A 468 -0.37 -14.63 -14.44
N ASN A 469 0.93 -14.71 -14.19
CA ASN A 469 1.56 -15.85 -13.52
C ASN A 469 1.09 -16.06 -12.08
N PHE A 470 0.66 -15.00 -11.38
CA PHE A 470 0.08 -15.14 -10.03
C PHE A 470 -1.32 -15.75 -10.08
N PHE A 471 -2.16 -15.32 -11.01
CA PHE A 471 -3.54 -15.83 -11.14
C PHE A 471 -3.59 -17.21 -11.82
N ALA A 472 -2.67 -17.50 -12.73
CA ALA A 472 -2.46 -18.84 -13.28
C ALA A 472 -1.93 -19.83 -12.23
N GLY A 473 -1.39 -19.35 -11.10
CA GLY A 473 -0.82 -20.18 -10.04
C GLY A 473 0.61 -20.68 -10.29
N ASN A 474 1.26 -20.20 -11.36
CA ASN A 474 2.65 -20.50 -11.69
C ASN A 474 3.63 -19.95 -10.63
N ILE A 475 3.28 -18.81 -10.01
CA ILE A 475 4.08 -18.17 -8.97
C ILE A 475 3.26 -18.04 -7.70
N LYS A 476 3.77 -18.56 -6.58
CA LYS A 476 3.15 -18.37 -5.27
C LYS A 476 3.35 -16.93 -4.82
N ARG A 477 2.25 -16.23 -4.50
CA ARG A 477 2.33 -14.87 -3.94
C ARG A 477 2.89 -14.93 -2.50
N ALA A 478 3.64 -13.91 -2.10
CA ALA A 478 4.10 -13.80 -0.72
C ALA A 478 2.90 -13.72 0.25
N PRO A 479 2.98 -14.34 1.45
CA PRO A 479 1.94 -14.21 2.48
C PRO A 479 1.59 -12.74 2.75
N ARG A 480 0.33 -12.46 3.13
CA ARG A 480 -0.16 -11.09 3.33
C ARG A 480 0.73 -10.28 4.28
N TRP A 481 1.18 -10.88 5.39
CA TRP A 481 2.06 -10.20 6.34
C TRP A 481 3.42 -9.82 5.71
N VAL A 482 4.02 -10.69 4.86
CA VAL A 482 5.28 -10.42 4.13
C VAL A 482 5.12 -9.25 3.15
N ARG A 483 3.96 -9.16 2.50
CA ARG A 483 3.64 -8.06 1.59
C ARG A 483 3.47 -6.74 2.35
N LYS A 484 2.70 -6.74 3.44
CA LYS A 484 2.48 -5.56 4.28
C LYS A 484 3.78 -5.02 4.89
N ILE A 485 4.74 -5.90 5.20
CA ILE A 485 6.07 -5.47 5.69
C ILE A 485 7.01 -4.99 4.57
N GLY A 486 6.59 -5.01 3.31
CA GLY A 486 7.39 -4.57 2.17
C GLY A 486 8.57 -5.50 1.83
N MET A 487 8.51 -6.77 2.25
CA MET A 487 9.56 -7.78 2.01
C MET A 487 9.21 -8.77 0.90
N GLU A 488 8.21 -8.47 0.10
CA GLU A 488 7.87 -9.31 -1.06
C GLU A 488 9.06 -9.46 -2.02
N TRP A 489 9.90 -8.43 -2.18
CA TRP A 489 11.10 -8.51 -3.02
C TRP A 489 12.06 -9.62 -2.56
N LEU A 490 12.23 -9.79 -1.24
CA LEU A 490 13.10 -10.81 -0.65
C LEU A 490 12.48 -12.20 -0.83
N TYR A 491 11.16 -12.32 -0.60
CA TYR A 491 10.43 -13.56 -0.87
C TYR A 491 10.56 -14.00 -2.33
N ARG A 492 10.42 -13.06 -3.28
CA ARG A 492 10.62 -13.33 -4.71
C ARG A 492 12.07 -13.71 -5.03
N LEU A 493 13.06 -13.07 -4.40
CA LEU A 493 14.48 -13.41 -4.58
C LEU A 493 14.75 -14.88 -4.22
N PHE A 494 14.10 -15.41 -3.18
CA PHE A 494 14.22 -16.84 -2.84
C PHE A 494 13.54 -17.77 -3.84
N GLN A 495 12.49 -17.32 -4.54
CA GLN A 495 11.82 -18.10 -5.58
C GLN A 495 12.62 -18.13 -6.89
N ASP A 496 13.26 -17.02 -7.26
CA ASP A 496 14.00 -16.88 -8.53
C ASP A 496 15.32 -16.10 -8.33
N PRO A 497 16.31 -16.72 -7.65
CA PRO A 497 17.53 -16.02 -7.25
C PRO A 497 18.40 -15.65 -8.46
N LYS A 498 18.49 -16.52 -9.47
CA LYS A 498 19.34 -16.29 -10.64
C LYS A 498 18.93 -15.05 -11.41
N ARG A 499 17.62 -14.86 -11.64
CA ARG A 499 17.12 -13.71 -12.40
C ARG A 499 17.07 -12.44 -11.56
N LEU A 500 16.62 -12.53 -10.30
CA LEU A 500 16.35 -11.34 -9.50
C LEU A 500 17.59 -10.77 -8.81
N PHE A 501 18.60 -11.57 -8.50
CA PHE A 501 19.81 -11.09 -7.83
C PHE A 501 20.54 -10.03 -8.65
N LYS A 502 20.83 -10.32 -9.93
CA LYS A 502 21.47 -9.37 -10.85
C LYS A 502 20.64 -8.09 -10.99
N ARG A 503 19.35 -8.24 -11.25
CA ARG A 503 18.43 -7.11 -11.43
C ARG A 503 18.36 -6.22 -10.19
N TYR A 504 18.25 -6.80 -9.00
CA TYR A 504 18.17 -6.04 -7.75
C TYR A 504 19.48 -5.36 -7.40
N PHE A 505 20.62 -6.01 -7.59
CA PHE A 505 21.91 -5.40 -7.30
C PHE A 505 22.13 -4.16 -8.20
N GLU A 506 21.94 -4.31 -9.51
CA GLU A 506 22.13 -3.20 -10.46
C GLU A 506 21.10 -2.08 -10.23
N SER A 507 19.81 -2.43 -10.15
CA SER A 507 18.74 -1.42 -10.12
C SER A 507 18.59 -0.76 -8.75
N ASN A 508 18.69 -1.51 -7.65
CA ASN A 508 18.49 -0.92 -6.33
C ASN A 508 19.68 -0.03 -5.92
N ILE A 509 20.91 -0.40 -6.29
CA ILE A 509 22.10 0.44 -6.03
C ILE A 509 21.98 1.75 -6.82
N LYS A 510 21.67 1.66 -8.11
CA LYS A 510 21.41 2.84 -8.95
C LYS A 510 20.28 3.68 -8.38
N PHE A 511 19.15 3.06 -8.00
CA PHE A 511 18.03 3.77 -7.40
C PHE A 511 18.47 4.52 -6.14
N ILE A 512 19.15 3.87 -5.19
CA ILE A 512 19.63 4.51 -3.96
C ILE A 512 20.60 5.66 -4.27
N TRP A 513 21.53 5.46 -5.19
CA TRP A 513 22.48 6.49 -5.59
C TRP A 513 21.76 7.70 -6.21
N LYS A 514 20.94 7.48 -7.24
CA LYS A 514 20.11 8.51 -7.88
C LYS A 514 19.22 9.21 -6.87
N ALA A 515 18.62 8.43 -5.98
CA ALA A 515 17.77 8.91 -4.91
C ALA A 515 18.54 9.88 -3.97
N ILE A 516 19.75 9.54 -3.54
CA ILE A 516 20.55 10.35 -2.62
C ILE A 516 21.13 11.59 -3.33
N PHE A 517 21.67 11.42 -4.53
CA PHE A 517 22.50 12.44 -5.20
C PHE A 517 21.76 13.30 -6.22
N MET A 518 20.65 12.84 -6.81
CA MET A 518 19.80 13.66 -7.70
C MET A 518 18.62 14.29 -6.95
N ARG A 519 18.93 15.11 -5.94
CA ARG A 519 17.97 16.07 -5.40
C ARG A 519 17.79 17.20 -6.42
N LYS A 520 16.69 17.18 -7.16
CA LYS A 520 16.07 18.39 -7.70
C LYS A 520 14.71 18.55 -7.08
#